data_AF-A0A4Y2D626-F1
#
_entry.id   AF-A0A4Y2D626-F1
#
_cell.length_a   1.000
_cell.length_b   1.000
_cell.length_c   1.000
_cell.angle_alpha   90.00
_cell.angle_beta   90.00
_cell.angle_gamma   90.00
#
_symmetry.space_group_name_H-M   'P 1'
#
loop_
_entity.id
_entity.type
_entity.pdbx_description
1 polymer ?
#
loop_
_entity_poly.entity_id
_entity_poly.type
_entity_poly.pdbx_seq_one_letter_code
_entity_poly.pdbx_strand_id
1 'polypeptide(L)'
;MPFVVPTIWREPTNHIGDCYFCMVPTASGGFTKKKKRTFEYPKIPHALPSVSHGERLPIPEPPRDYSISSDEEDLDVSHNSPQASMSACGGSKNDDDFSCFDETSSPQKITSVELNDLVRDLDLSESKSDILASRLRQWNLLEENVRVTLFSSRHLLVESFF
;
A
#
# COMPACT_ATOMS: atom_id res chain seq x y z
N MET A 1 -5.86 -12.67 17.17
CA MET A 1 -5.90 -14.08 16.69
C MET A 1 -4.52 -14.38 16.12
N PRO A 2 -3.64 -15.07 16.87
CA PRO A 2 -2.34 -15.45 16.33
C PRO A 2 -2.54 -16.72 15.48
N PHE A 3 -2.26 -16.60 14.19
CA PHE A 3 -2.14 -17.73 13.27
C PHE A 3 -0.71 -17.75 12.76
N VAL A 4 -0.19 -18.95 12.56
CA VAL A 4 1.13 -19.16 11.94
C VAL A 4 1.06 -18.80 10.46
N VAL A 5 -0.05 -19.19 9.83
CA VAL A 5 -0.33 -18.94 8.42
C VAL A 5 -1.68 -18.25 8.32
N PRO A 6 -1.76 -17.05 7.71
CA PRO A 6 -3.03 -16.39 7.45
C PRO A 6 -3.90 -17.22 6.52
N THR A 7 -5.20 -16.90 6.47
CA THR A 7 -6.07 -17.41 5.41
C THR A 7 -5.53 -16.99 4.05
N ILE A 8 -5.28 -17.95 3.16
CA ILE A 8 -4.77 -17.68 1.81
C ILE A 8 -5.93 -17.79 0.83
N TRP A 9 -6.13 -16.71 0.07
CA TRP A 9 -7.12 -16.61 -0.98
C TRP A 9 -6.45 -16.87 -2.32
N ARG A 10 -7.02 -17.76 -3.13
CA ARG A 10 -6.61 -18.04 -4.49
C ARG A 10 -7.73 -17.64 -5.45
N GLU A 11 -7.37 -17.46 -6.72
CA GLU A 11 -8.36 -17.17 -7.76
C GLU A 11 -9.38 -18.32 -7.85
N PRO A 12 -10.69 -18.02 -7.72
CA PRO A 12 -11.72 -19.05 -7.76
C PRO A 12 -11.88 -19.60 -9.17
N THR A 13 -12.00 -20.92 -9.31
CA THR A 13 -12.20 -21.58 -10.61
C THR A 13 -13.63 -21.45 -11.14
N ASN A 14 -14.61 -21.24 -10.25
CA ASN A 14 -16.02 -21.11 -10.62
C ASN A 14 -16.81 -20.29 -9.59
N HIS A 15 -17.75 -19.47 -10.07
CA HIS A 15 -18.61 -18.63 -9.23
C HIS A 15 -19.67 -19.39 -8.43
N ILE A 16 -19.96 -20.65 -8.79
CA ILE A 16 -21.06 -21.42 -8.18
C ILE A 16 -20.62 -22.15 -6.91
N GLY A 17 -19.45 -22.80 -6.94
CA GLY A 17 -19.00 -23.69 -5.84
C GLY A 17 -17.63 -23.33 -5.26
N ASP A 18 -16.95 -22.34 -5.82
CA ASP A 18 -15.54 -22.05 -5.49
C ASP A 18 -15.26 -20.55 -5.29
N CYS A 19 -16.27 -19.71 -5.42
CA CYS A 19 -16.20 -18.29 -5.11
C CYS A 19 -16.71 -18.02 -3.69
N TYR A 20 -15.79 -17.76 -2.76
CA TYR A 20 -16.14 -17.43 -1.37
C TYR A 20 -17.10 -16.24 -1.28
N PHE A 21 -16.84 -15.18 -2.05
CA PHE A 21 -17.70 -13.98 -2.07
C PHE A 21 -19.10 -14.25 -2.60
N CYS A 22 -19.25 -15.24 -3.47
CA CYS A 22 -20.53 -15.64 -4.05
C CYS A 22 -21.32 -16.54 -3.09
N MET A 23 -20.63 -17.38 -2.31
CA MET A 23 -21.24 -18.32 -1.35
C MET A 23 -21.56 -17.68 -0.01
N VAL A 24 -20.77 -16.70 0.43
CA VAL A 24 -21.04 -15.96 1.66
C VAL A 24 -22.06 -14.87 1.33
N PRO A 25 -23.25 -14.87 1.94
CA PRO A 25 -24.18 -13.78 1.76
C PRO A 25 -23.52 -12.51 2.30
N THR A 26 -23.08 -11.62 1.41
CA THR A 26 -22.75 -10.24 1.77
C THR A 26 -24.01 -9.68 2.39
N ALA A 27 -24.01 -9.58 3.72
CA ALA A 27 -25.15 -9.03 4.43
C ALA A 27 -25.28 -7.57 4.00
N SER A 28 -26.16 -7.29 3.03
CA SER A 28 -26.45 -5.94 2.54
C SER A 28 -26.90 -4.99 3.65
N GLY A 29 -27.28 -5.52 4.81
CA GLY A 29 -27.56 -4.78 6.05
C GLY A 29 -26.53 -4.95 7.18
N GLY A 30 -25.33 -5.43 6.89
CA GLY A 30 -24.27 -5.67 7.87
C GLY A 30 -24.49 -6.89 8.78
N PHE A 31 -23.42 -7.31 9.46
CA PHE A 31 -23.50 -8.41 10.43
C PHE A 31 -24.02 -7.90 11.78
N THR A 32 -25.24 -8.26 12.17
CA THR A 32 -25.76 -7.97 13.52
C THR A 32 -25.07 -8.85 14.56
N LYS A 33 -24.99 -8.41 15.83
CA LYS A 33 -24.36 -9.18 16.93
C LYS A 33 -24.94 -10.60 17.11
N LYS A 34 -26.21 -10.80 16.71
CA LYS A 34 -26.88 -12.11 16.72
C LYS A 34 -26.42 -12.99 15.55
N LYS A 35 -26.32 -12.43 14.34
CA LYS A 35 -25.88 -13.16 13.14
C LYS A 35 -24.38 -13.46 13.15
N LYS A 36 -23.55 -12.61 13.77
CA LYS A 36 -22.09 -12.84 13.92
C LYS A 36 -21.74 -14.12 14.68
N ARG A 37 -22.53 -14.49 15.70
CA ARG A 37 -22.23 -15.67 16.54
C ARG A 37 -22.49 -17.00 15.84
N THR A 38 -23.39 -17.02 14.87
CA THR A 38 -23.75 -18.23 14.10
C THR A 38 -23.12 -18.23 12.70
N PHE A 39 -22.29 -17.22 12.39
CA PHE A 39 -21.64 -17.15 11.09
C PHE A 39 -20.45 -18.10 11.05
N GLU A 40 -20.60 -19.18 10.30
CA GLU A 40 -19.52 -20.09 9.97
C GLU A 40 -18.96 -19.74 8.58
N TYR A 41 -17.63 -19.69 8.50
CA TYR A 41 -16.92 -19.45 7.25
C TYR A 41 -16.96 -20.72 6.39
N PRO A 42 -17.43 -20.64 5.13
CA PRO A 42 -17.39 -21.76 4.21
C PRO A 42 -15.96 -22.26 3.99
N LYS A 43 -15.76 -23.58 4.08
CA LYS A 43 -14.47 -24.22 3.78
C LYS A 43 -14.44 -24.57 2.30
N ILE A 44 -13.69 -23.82 1.52
CA ILE A 44 -13.61 -23.99 0.07
C ILE A 44 -12.14 -24.14 -0.36
N PRO A 45 -11.84 -24.83 -1.48
CA PRO A 45 -10.47 -25.16 -1.85
C PRO A 45 -9.58 -23.93 -2.09
N HIS A 46 -10.17 -22.84 -2.59
CA HIS A 46 -9.44 -21.60 -2.93
C HIS A 46 -9.46 -20.56 -1.81
N ALA A 47 -10.06 -20.88 -0.65
CA ALA A 47 -9.92 -20.11 0.58
C ALA A 47 -9.34 -21.03 1.66
N LEU A 48 -8.02 -21.20 1.64
CA LEU A 48 -7.32 -22.06 2.58
C LEU A 48 -7.40 -21.43 3.98
N PRO A 49 -7.92 -22.15 4.99
CA PRO A 49 -8.13 -21.59 6.31
C PRO A 49 -6.80 -21.27 6.99
N SER A 50 -6.82 -20.26 7.86
CA SER A 50 -5.70 -19.94 8.73
C SER A 50 -5.29 -21.14 9.59
N VAL A 51 -3.98 -21.29 9.81
CA VAL A 51 -3.42 -22.34 10.66
C VAL A 51 -3.05 -21.73 12.02
N SER A 52 -3.63 -22.26 13.10
CA SER A 52 -3.32 -21.81 14.46
C SER A 52 -1.91 -22.25 14.89
N HIS A 53 -1.31 -21.49 15.81
CA HIS A 53 -0.11 -21.94 16.51
C HIS A 53 -0.38 -23.25 17.27
N GLY A 54 0.66 -24.06 17.37
CA GLY A 54 0.66 -25.31 18.12
C GLY A 54 2.08 -25.66 18.53
N GLU A 55 2.25 -26.81 19.16
CA GLU A 55 3.55 -27.24 19.70
C GLU A 55 4.66 -27.32 18.64
N ARG A 56 4.31 -27.66 17.40
CA ARG A 56 5.23 -27.68 16.25
C ARG A 56 5.39 -26.31 15.56
N LEU A 57 4.51 -25.35 15.82
CA LEU A 57 4.47 -24.04 15.19
C LEU A 57 4.31 -22.94 16.26
N PRO A 58 5.34 -22.72 17.10
CA PRO A 58 5.29 -21.73 18.17
C PRO A 58 5.18 -20.31 17.62
N ILE A 59 4.80 -19.37 18.47
CA ILE A 59 4.82 -17.94 18.13
C ILE A 59 6.30 -17.51 18.08
N PRO A 60 6.78 -16.89 16.98
CA PRO A 60 8.13 -16.36 16.94
C PRO A 60 8.34 -15.32 18.03
N GLU A 61 9.37 -15.48 18.85
CA GLU A 61 9.78 -14.44 19.80
C GLU A 61 10.64 -13.39 19.09
N PRO A 62 10.40 -12.10 19.31
CA PRO A 62 11.26 -11.06 18.76
C PRO A 62 12.69 -11.20 19.34
N PRO A 63 13.74 -10.95 18.54
CA PRO A 63 15.12 -10.93 19.02
C PRO A 63 15.27 -9.96 20.19
N ARG A 64 16.00 -10.37 21.24
CA ARG A 64 16.16 -9.58 22.47
C ARG A 64 17.10 -8.39 22.31
N ASP A 65 18.04 -8.50 21.38
CA ASP A 65 19.06 -7.48 21.14
C ASP A 65 18.95 -7.01 19.68
N TYR A 66 18.47 -5.78 19.50
CA TYR A 66 18.70 -5.03 18.27
C TYR A 66 19.63 -3.88 18.63
N SER A 67 20.92 -4.01 18.30
CA SER A 67 21.87 -2.92 18.45
C SER A 67 21.73 -2.02 17.22
N ILE A 68 20.96 -0.95 17.33
CA ILE A 68 21.12 0.19 16.42
C ILE A 68 22.43 0.85 16.86
N SER A 69 23.48 0.69 16.05
CA SER A 69 24.70 1.51 16.20
C SER A 69 24.30 2.96 15.96
N SER A 70 24.10 3.71 17.03
CA SER A 70 23.96 5.17 16.97
C SER A 70 25.38 5.71 16.97
N ASP A 71 25.97 5.86 15.79
CA ASP A 71 27.20 6.62 15.63
C ASP A 71 26.82 8.10 15.50
N GLU A 72 26.75 8.75 16.67
CA GLU A 72 26.74 10.20 16.80
C GLU A 72 28.19 10.68 16.68
N GLU A 73 28.61 11.17 15.50
CA GLU A 73 29.83 11.96 15.38
C GLU A 73 29.62 13.17 14.45
N ASP A 74 29.26 14.30 15.08
CA ASP A 74 29.61 15.63 14.57
C ASP A 74 31.13 15.74 14.56
N LEU A 75 31.80 15.75 13.39
CA LEU A 75 33.03 16.54 13.13
C LEU A 75 33.29 16.70 11.61
N ASP A 76 33.76 17.90 11.28
CA ASP A 76 33.85 18.58 9.99
C ASP A 76 35.12 18.25 9.16
N VAL A 77 34.92 18.15 7.83
CA VAL A 77 35.85 18.32 6.68
C VAL A 77 37.06 17.37 6.47
N SER A 78 37.00 16.56 5.41
CA SER A 78 37.80 16.68 4.15
C SER A 78 38.14 15.34 3.51
N HIS A 79 38.00 15.27 2.19
CA HIS A 79 38.17 14.11 1.31
C HIS A 79 39.61 13.57 1.22
N ASN A 80 39.81 12.27 1.47
CA ASN A 80 40.40 11.34 0.49
C ASN A 80 40.37 9.87 0.99
N SER A 81 39.79 9.01 0.14
CA SER A 81 39.74 7.52 0.18
C SER A 81 41.11 6.86 0.49
N PRO A 82 41.24 5.56 0.86
CA PRO A 82 40.32 4.45 0.57
C PRO A 82 40.20 3.35 1.66
N GLN A 83 38.98 2.96 2.06
CA GLN A 83 38.80 1.69 2.76
C GLN A 83 37.62 0.89 2.23
N ALA A 84 37.95 -0.33 1.84
CA ALA A 84 37.08 -1.33 1.27
C ALA A 84 35.99 -1.76 2.26
N SER A 85 34.76 -1.36 1.95
CA SER A 85 33.57 -2.05 2.43
C SER A 85 33.48 -3.38 1.67
N MET A 86 33.73 -4.48 2.37
CA MET A 86 33.40 -5.82 1.87
C MET A 86 31.88 -5.96 1.81
N SER A 87 31.36 -5.57 0.65
CA SER A 87 30.16 -6.13 0.05
C SER A 87 30.24 -7.66 0.08
N ALA A 88 29.23 -8.27 0.70
CA ALA A 88 28.85 -9.64 0.43
C ALA A 88 27.44 -9.66 -0.19
N CYS A 89 27.20 -8.85 -1.23
CA CYS A 89 26.21 -9.20 -2.24
C CYS A 89 26.90 -9.99 -3.35
N GLY A 90 27.19 -11.25 -3.01
CA GLY A 90 27.63 -12.25 -3.96
C GLY A 90 26.50 -12.62 -4.92
N GLY A 91 26.44 -11.89 -6.03
CA GLY A 91 26.14 -12.43 -7.36
C GLY A 91 24.67 -12.65 -7.72
N SER A 92 24.13 -11.76 -8.54
CA SER A 92 23.72 -12.16 -9.89
C SER A 92 23.79 -10.94 -10.82
N LYS A 93 24.19 -11.20 -12.06
CA LYS A 93 24.69 -10.23 -13.02
C LYS A 93 23.55 -9.74 -13.91
N ASN A 94 23.55 -8.43 -14.16
CA ASN A 94 22.80 -7.71 -15.20
C ASN A 94 21.30 -7.59 -14.95
N ASP A 95 20.92 -6.64 -14.11
CA ASP A 95 19.75 -5.81 -14.36
C ASP A 95 20.21 -4.36 -14.21
N ASP A 96 20.54 -3.71 -15.32
CA ASP A 96 20.91 -2.28 -15.41
C ASP A 96 19.73 -1.34 -15.12
N ASP A 97 18.59 -1.86 -14.66
CA ASP A 97 17.31 -1.14 -14.61
C ASP A 97 16.91 -0.67 -13.20
N PHE A 98 17.73 -0.97 -12.17
CA PHE A 98 17.45 -0.53 -10.80
C PHE A 98 18.44 0.56 -10.36
N SER A 99 18.21 1.79 -10.82
CA SER A 99 18.87 2.97 -10.26
C SER A 99 18.30 3.25 -8.87
N CYS A 100 19.12 3.12 -7.83
CA CYS A 100 18.82 3.74 -6.54
C CYS A 100 18.66 5.25 -6.78
N PHE A 101 17.46 5.78 -6.56
CA PHE A 101 17.18 7.21 -6.63
C PHE A 101 18.20 7.93 -5.73
N ASP A 102 19.02 8.82 -6.30
CA ASP A 102 20.05 9.55 -5.58
C ASP A 102 19.44 10.31 -4.39
N GLU A 103 19.95 10.05 -3.20
CA GLU A 103 19.59 10.64 -1.92
C GLU A 103 20.06 12.10 -1.78
N THR A 104 19.73 12.96 -2.75
CA THR A 104 20.02 14.41 -2.66
C THR A 104 18.87 15.33 -3.07
N SER A 105 17.71 14.83 -3.52
CA SER A 105 16.62 15.70 -3.97
C SER A 105 15.59 15.91 -2.87
N SER A 106 15.26 17.17 -2.60
CA SER A 106 14.05 17.62 -1.89
C SER A 106 12.87 16.66 -2.03
N PRO A 107 12.00 16.53 -1.00
CA PRO A 107 10.80 15.68 -1.07
C PRO A 107 10.05 15.92 -2.39
N GLN A 108 9.75 14.83 -3.11
CA GLN A 108 8.99 14.90 -4.35
C GLN A 108 7.61 15.47 -4.03
N LYS A 109 7.32 16.64 -4.58
CA LYS A 109 6.01 17.29 -4.46
C LYS A 109 5.11 16.80 -5.57
N ILE A 110 3.87 16.51 -5.22
CA ILE A 110 2.81 16.12 -6.15
C ILE A 110 2.50 17.33 -7.04
N THR A 111 2.60 17.10 -8.34
CA THR A 111 2.28 18.08 -9.39
C THR A 111 0.76 18.16 -9.62
N SER A 112 0.31 19.18 -10.36
CA SER A 112 -1.12 19.31 -10.70
C SER A 112 -1.63 18.15 -11.56
N VAL A 113 -0.78 17.56 -12.40
CA VAL A 113 -1.14 16.43 -13.27
C VAL A 113 -1.38 15.19 -12.43
N GLU A 114 -0.43 14.84 -11.55
CA GLU A 114 -0.55 13.69 -10.65
C GLU A 114 -1.77 13.83 -9.72
N LEU A 115 -2.05 15.04 -9.21
CA LEU A 115 -3.25 15.28 -8.40
C LEU A 115 -4.54 15.02 -9.20
N ASN A 116 -4.61 15.43 -10.46
CA ASN A 116 -5.77 15.18 -11.33
C ASN A 116 -5.91 13.70 -11.68
N ASP A 117 -4.80 13.00 -11.92
CA ASP A 117 -4.80 11.56 -12.18
C ASP A 117 -5.29 10.81 -10.94
N LEU A 118 -4.83 11.17 -9.74
CA LEU A 118 -5.34 10.61 -8.47
C LEU A 118 -6.85 10.83 -8.29
N VAL A 119 -7.38 12.00 -8.66
CA VAL A 119 -8.82 12.28 -8.59
C VAL A 119 -9.61 11.39 -9.55
N ARG A 120 -9.06 11.11 -10.75
CA ARG A 120 -9.68 10.24 -11.75
C ARG A 120 -9.58 8.76 -11.38
N ASP A 121 -8.42 8.30 -10.95
CA ASP A 121 -8.18 6.89 -10.63
C ASP A 121 -9.00 6.42 -9.42
N LEU A 122 -9.33 7.36 -8.52
CA LEU A 122 -10.15 7.13 -7.33
C LEU A 122 -11.62 7.51 -7.52
N ASP A 123 -12.03 7.97 -8.70
CA ASP A 123 -13.38 8.46 -9.01
C ASP A 123 -13.94 9.41 -7.93
N LEU A 124 -13.15 10.40 -7.50
CA LEU A 124 -13.54 11.31 -6.44
C LEU A 124 -14.55 12.34 -6.93
N SER A 125 -15.61 12.56 -6.15
CA SER A 125 -16.51 13.69 -6.33
C SER A 125 -15.81 15.01 -5.99
N GLU A 126 -16.27 16.13 -6.58
CA GLU A 126 -15.74 17.48 -6.40
C GLU A 126 -15.41 17.83 -4.93
N SER A 127 -16.37 17.62 -4.03
CA SER A 127 -16.18 17.90 -2.60
C SER A 127 -15.10 17.04 -1.94
N LYS A 128 -14.88 15.80 -2.42
CA LYS A 128 -13.87 14.88 -1.88
C LYS A 128 -12.49 15.18 -2.45
N SER A 129 -12.40 15.54 -3.74
CA SER A 129 -11.15 15.99 -4.35
C SER A 129 -10.65 17.28 -3.72
N ASP A 130 -11.54 18.19 -3.33
CA ASP A 130 -11.16 19.41 -2.61
C ASP A 130 -10.60 19.11 -1.22
N ILE A 131 -11.23 18.18 -0.48
CA ILE A 131 -10.74 17.74 0.83
C ILE A 131 -9.37 17.07 0.68
N LEU A 132 -9.20 16.20 -0.31
CA LEU A 132 -7.91 15.55 -0.61
C LEU A 132 -6.82 16.59 -0.87
N ALA A 133 -7.06 17.51 -1.78
CA ALA A 133 -6.09 18.54 -2.13
C ALA A 133 -5.77 19.47 -0.95
N SER A 134 -6.78 19.82 -0.14
CA SER A 134 -6.58 20.62 1.08
C SER A 134 -5.67 19.90 2.10
N ARG A 135 -5.84 18.57 2.26
CA ARG A 135 -4.99 17.74 3.12
C ARG A 135 -3.58 17.59 2.59
N LEU A 136 -3.41 17.35 1.29
CA LEU A 136 -2.08 17.25 0.66
C LEU A 136 -1.32 18.58 0.75
N ARG A 137 -2.03 19.71 0.63
CA ARG A 137 -1.45 21.05 0.85
C ARG A 137 -1.02 21.23 2.31
N GLN A 138 -1.83 20.79 3.27
CA GLN A 138 -1.51 20.85 4.69
C GLN A 138 -0.24 20.04 5.02
N TRP A 139 -0.02 18.93 4.32
CA TRP A 139 1.18 18.10 4.47
C TRP A 139 2.40 18.61 3.70
N ASN A 140 2.32 19.77 3.03
CA ASN A 140 3.37 20.30 2.17
C ASN A 140 3.81 19.32 1.08
N LEU A 141 2.90 18.44 0.65
CA LEU A 141 3.12 17.46 -0.42
C LEU A 141 2.71 17.97 -1.80
N LEU A 142 2.13 19.17 -1.90
CA LEU A 142 1.80 19.81 -3.17
C LEU A 142 2.84 20.87 -3.52
N GLU A 143 3.11 21.03 -4.82
CA GLU A 143 3.90 22.18 -5.30
C GLU A 143 3.21 23.51 -4.96
N GLU A 144 4.02 24.56 -4.77
CA GLU A 144 3.56 25.88 -4.29
C GLU A 144 2.55 26.56 -5.23
N ASN A 145 2.47 26.09 -6.49
CA ASN A 145 1.62 26.66 -7.54
C ASN A 145 0.46 25.75 -7.99
N VAL A 146 0.17 24.65 -7.27
CA VAL A 146 -0.95 23.78 -7.63
C VAL A 146 -2.27 24.42 -7.22
N ARG A 147 -3.02 24.90 -8.22
CA ARG A 147 -4.44 25.24 -8.04
C ARG A 147 -5.25 23.96 -8.22
N VAL A 148 -6.18 23.71 -7.30
CA VAL A 148 -7.20 22.67 -7.46
C VAL A 148 -8.17 23.15 -8.53
N THR A 149 -7.79 22.98 -9.80
CA THR A 149 -8.72 23.22 -10.90
C THR A 149 -9.53 21.95 -11.06
N LEU A 150 -10.67 21.90 -10.37
CA LEU A 150 -11.71 20.94 -10.67
C LEU A 150 -12.04 21.10 -12.16
N PHE A 151 -11.81 20.04 -12.95
CA PHE A 151 -12.31 19.96 -14.32
C PHE A 151 -13.83 19.76 -14.29
N SER A 152 -14.55 20.76 -13.79
CA SER A 152 -15.91 20.96 -14.22
C SER A 152 -15.86 21.32 -15.71
N SER A 153 -16.61 20.58 -16.51
CA SER A 153 -17.04 21.00 -17.85
C SER A 153 -16.15 20.69 -19.06
N ARG A 154 -15.30 19.65 -19.05
CA ARG A 154 -14.89 19.04 -20.35
C ARG A 154 -15.99 18.19 -20.97
N HIS A 155 -16.91 17.65 -20.18
CA HIS A 155 -18.10 16.95 -20.70
C HIS A 155 -19.12 17.90 -21.34
N LEU A 156 -19.25 19.14 -20.84
CA LEU A 156 -20.14 20.15 -21.45
C LEU A 156 -19.68 20.57 -22.85
N LEU A 157 -18.37 20.57 -23.11
CA LEU A 157 -17.84 20.82 -24.45
C LEU A 157 -18.15 19.68 -25.44
N VAL A 158 -18.43 18.47 -24.94
CA VAL A 158 -18.82 17.32 -25.78
C VAL A 158 -20.34 17.29 -25.97
N GLU A 159 -21.13 17.74 -24.99
CA GLU A 159 -22.58 17.91 -25.14
C GLU A 159 -22.96 18.89 -26.25
N SER A 160 -22.13 19.90 -26.56
CA SER A 160 -22.41 20.79 -27.70
C SER A 160 -22.25 20.13 -29.08
N PHE A 161 -21.71 18.91 -29.13
CA PHE A 161 -21.52 18.14 -30.38
C PHE A 161 -22.52 16.97 -30.54
N PHE A 162 -23.44 16.76 -29.59
CA PHE A 162 -24.53 15.78 -29.66
C PHE A 162 -25.90 16.46 -29.56
#